data_AF-A0A3S1TPI4-F1
#
_entry.id   AF-A0A3S1TPI4-F1
#
_cell.length_a   1.000
_cell.length_b   1.000
_cell.length_c   1.000
_cell.angle_alpha   90.00
_cell.angle_beta   90.00
_cell.angle_gamma   90.00
#
_symmetry.space_group_name_H-M   'P 1'
#
loop_
_entity.id
_entity.type
_entity.pdbx_description
1 polymer ?
#
loop_
_entity_poly.entity_id
_entity_poly.type
_entity_poly.pdbx_seq_one_letter_code
_entity_poly.pdbx_strand_id
1 'polypeptide(L)'
;MRSQANCPFCSIDAASIVFADEFIFAFWDGYPVSAGHLLIVPRRHVADWGDLEEQERAAVTSAIGRAMGLIRSRHGADGFNVGFNHGAAGGQTVFHFHLHVIPRRTGDVADPRGGVRHVIPTKANYLAEREPSSSSASSTTPPTESASATTDQPRLVTGGDDPLLPHLIAHMDRADRCEIAVAFLLDSGARLILNHLEDLLARGGAARVLVGDYLDVTDPVALRRLADLEGNLSLRVYQSGDERGFHLKSYTFLSGTEGVSFVGSSNISEPALTTSIEWNYKVISSHDVGGFSQIRRAFDNLFDAPAAAAVTQAWIDAYEIRRIIDPYRGPDGTGADVEYETPQPKPQPHTIQQRALIALEQTREDGFSAGLVVLATGLGKTWLAAFDSDRIEFQRILFVAHREEILSQAIETFRNVRPTARIGRLAGDIRETDGDLVFASVQTLGRIAHLSRFAPDEFDYIVIDEFHHAAASTYRRVV
;
A
#
# COMPACT_ATOMS: atom_id res chain seq x y z
N MET A 1 -8.67 24.27 -10.91
CA MET A 1 -8.18 25.37 -10.05
C MET A 1 -9.25 25.69 -9.02
N ARG A 2 -8.95 25.64 -7.71
CA ARG A 2 -9.88 26.12 -6.68
C ARG A 2 -10.02 27.63 -6.82
N SER A 3 -11.24 28.17 -6.75
CA SER A 3 -11.48 29.62 -6.72
C SER A 3 -10.84 30.25 -5.47
N GLN A 4 -10.41 31.52 -5.55
CA GLN A 4 -9.89 32.30 -4.40
C GLN A 4 -10.74 32.16 -3.14
N ALA A 5 -12.07 32.01 -3.30
CA ALA A 5 -13.04 31.84 -2.23
C ALA A 5 -12.81 30.61 -1.32
N ASN A 6 -12.10 29.58 -1.79
CA ASN A 6 -11.85 28.33 -1.05
C ASN A 6 -10.35 28.11 -0.75
N CYS A 7 -9.52 29.16 -0.81
CA CYS A 7 -8.09 29.07 -0.48
C CYS A 7 -7.85 29.33 1.01
N PRO A 8 -7.26 28.37 1.77
CA PRO A 8 -7.03 28.54 3.21
C PRO A 8 -6.10 29.71 3.56
N PHE A 9 -5.25 30.13 2.61
CA PHE A 9 -4.32 31.23 2.83
C PHE A 9 -4.91 32.60 2.47
N CYS A 10 -5.88 32.67 1.55
CA CYS A 10 -6.56 33.93 1.23
C CYS A 10 -7.46 34.39 2.39
N SER A 11 -7.97 33.45 3.18
CA SER A 11 -8.82 33.69 4.34
C SER A 11 -8.08 33.50 5.67
N ILE A 12 -6.75 33.62 5.69
CA ILE A 12 -5.97 33.40 6.90
C ILE A 12 -6.32 34.43 7.98
N ASP A 13 -6.44 33.97 9.22
CA ASP A 13 -6.65 34.87 10.36
C ASP A 13 -5.40 35.71 10.60
N ALA A 14 -5.55 37.04 10.63
CA ALA A 14 -4.47 37.98 10.90
C ALA A 14 -3.77 37.70 12.25
N ALA A 15 -4.47 37.14 13.24
CA ALA A 15 -3.87 36.78 14.53
C ALA A 15 -2.87 35.60 14.44
N SER A 16 -2.98 34.76 13.40
CA SER A 16 -2.06 33.64 13.17
C SER A 16 -0.77 34.05 12.47
N ILE A 17 -0.72 35.26 11.91
CA ILE A 17 0.43 35.77 11.17
C ILE A 17 1.54 36.14 12.16
N VAL A 18 2.69 35.50 11.95
CA VAL A 18 3.88 35.66 12.77
C VAL A 18 4.69 36.87 12.31
N PHE A 19 4.79 37.07 11.00
CA PHE A 19 5.26 38.31 10.39
C PHE A 19 4.72 38.45 8.97
N ALA A 20 4.69 39.68 8.48
CA ALA A 20 4.32 39.98 7.10
C ALA A 20 5.02 41.25 6.61
N ASP A 21 4.96 41.46 5.30
CA ASP A 21 5.28 42.70 4.63
C ASP A 21 4.24 43.00 3.52
N GLU A 22 4.62 43.83 2.55
CA GLU A 22 3.78 44.20 1.41
C GLU A 22 3.47 43.03 0.46
N PHE A 23 4.37 42.05 0.35
CA PHE A 23 4.28 40.98 -0.64
C PHE A 23 3.98 39.62 -0.04
N ILE A 24 4.43 39.35 1.20
CA ILE A 24 4.28 38.05 1.86
C ILE A 24 3.67 38.17 3.25
N PHE A 25 3.20 37.04 3.75
CA PHE A 25 2.96 36.79 5.16
C PHE A 25 3.47 35.40 5.53
N ALA A 26 3.79 35.23 6.80
CA ALA A 26 4.33 34.00 7.34
C ALA A 26 3.63 33.61 8.63
N PHE A 27 3.37 32.32 8.80
CA PHE A 27 2.61 31.77 9.93
C PHE A 27 3.04 30.33 10.23
N TRP A 28 2.74 29.86 11.44
CA TRP A 28 3.00 28.47 11.83
C TRP A 28 2.06 27.51 11.10
N ASP A 29 2.60 26.42 10.56
CA ASP A 29 1.79 25.41 9.89
C ASP A 29 0.83 24.74 10.89
N GLY A 30 -0.44 24.59 10.51
CA GLY A 30 -1.45 23.90 11.32
C GLY A 30 -1.27 22.38 11.36
N TYR A 31 -0.53 21.82 10.41
CA TYR A 31 -0.16 20.41 10.32
C TYR A 31 1.36 20.27 10.19
N PRO A 32 2.13 20.63 11.24
CA PRO A 32 3.56 20.76 11.14
C PRO A 32 4.26 19.40 10.95
N VAL A 33 5.18 19.31 9.98
CA VAL A 33 6.07 18.15 9.81
C VAL A 33 6.97 17.98 11.03
N SER A 34 7.39 19.09 11.63
CA SER A 34 8.12 19.13 12.89
C SER A 34 7.77 20.40 13.67
N ALA A 35 7.88 20.36 15.00
CA ALA A 35 7.52 21.49 15.86
C ALA A 35 8.28 22.77 15.45
N GLY A 36 7.54 23.83 15.11
CA GLY A 36 8.07 25.10 14.59
C GLY A 36 8.11 25.19 13.05
N HIS A 37 7.47 24.27 12.33
CA HIS A 37 7.27 24.38 10.88
C HIS A 37 6.50 25.67 10.54
N LEU A 38 7.07 26.49 9.67
CA LEU A 38 6.56 27.80 9.29
C LEU A 38 6.40 27.89 7.77
N LEU A 39 5.31 28.49 7.33
CA LEU A 39 5.00 28.73 5.92
C LEU A 39 5.22 30.20 5.57
N ILE A 40 5.85 30.48 4.43
CA ILE A 40 5.96 31.81 3.81
C ILE A 40 5.09 31.81 2.55
N VAL A 41 4.12 32.71 2.47
CA VAL A 41 3.07 32.71 1.44
C VAL A 41 2.93 34.13 0.87
N PRO A 42 2.81 34.30 -0.46
CA PRO A 42 2.55 35.59 -1.07
C PRO A 42 1.12 36.04 -0.74
N ARG A 43 0.91 37.35 -0.67
CA ARG A 43 -0.44 37.91 -0.50
C ARG A 43 -1.31 37.68 -1.71
N ARG A 44 -0.72 37.80 -2.90
CA ARG A 44 -1.41 37.54 -4.16
C ARG A 44 -1.56 36.04 -4.37
N HIS A 45 -2.79 35.60 -4.62
CA HIS A 45 -3.06 34.19 -4.91
C HIS A 45 -2.48 33.80 -6.26
N VAL A 46 -1.30 33.20 -6.23
CA VAL A 46 -0.66 32.54 -7.37
C VAL A 46 -0.39 31.08 -7.08
N ALA A 47 -0.50 30.21 -8.08
CA ALA A 47 -0.37 28.77 -7.85
C ALA A 47 1.07 28.36 -7.59
N ASP A 48 2.00 28.89 -8.37
CA ASP A 48 3.33 28.32 -8.51
C ASP A 48 4.45 29.38 -8.56
N TRP A 49 5.71 28.94 -8.43
CA TRP A 49 6.89 29.82 -8.48
C TRP A 49 6.96 30.67 -9.76
N GLY A 50 6.57 30.10 -10.90
CA GLY A 50 6.59 30.77 -12.20
C GLY A 50 5.59 31.92 -12.31
N ASP A 51 4.56 31.93 -11.48
CA ASP A 51 3.50 32.96 -11.49
C ASP A 51 3.83 34.16 -10.60
N LEU A 52 4.86 34.06 -9.74
CA LEU A 52 5.30 35.15 -8.88
C LEU A 52 5.86 36.31 -9.72
N GLU A 53 5.68 37.53 -9.24
CA GLU A 53 6.38 38.69 -9.74
C GLU A 53 7.78 38.79 -9.12
N GLU A 54 8.65 39.59 -9.72
CA GLU A 54 10.05 39.71 -9.29
C GLU A 54 10.18 40.18 -7.84
N GLN A 55 9.32 41.12 -7.44
CA GLN A 55 9.27 41.67 -6.08
C GLN A 55 8.79 40.62 -5.07
N GLU A 56 7.81 39.80 -5.46
CA GLU A 56 7.30 38.71 -4.62
C GLU A 56 8.35 37.60 -4.45
N ARG A 57 9.06 37.22 -5.53
CA ARG A 57 10.20 36.28 -5.45
C ARG A 57 11.26 36.79 -4.48
N ALA A 58 11.65 38.06 -4.61
CA ALA A 58 12.64 38.68 -3.73
C ALA A 58 12.18 38.69 -2.26
N ALA A 59 10.90 39.00 -2.02
CA ALA A 59 10.32 39.00 -0.67
C ALA A 59 10.30 37.59 -0.05
N VAL A 60 9.83 36.57 -0.79
CA VAL A 60 9.84 35.17 -0.36
C VAL A 60 11.26 34.73 0.00
N THR A 61 12.23 34.95 -0.88
CA THR A 61 13.62 34.54 -0.65
C THR A 61 14.24 35.25 0.56
N SER A 62 13.99 36.55 0.70
CA SER A 62 14.51 37.34 1.83
C SER A 62 13.90 36.92 3.18
N ALA A 63 12.63 36.50 3.17
CA ALA A 63 11.91 36.06 4.37
C ALA A 63 12.46 34.74 4.97
N ILE A 64 13.17 33.91 4.20
CA ILE A 64 13.72 32.62 4.66
C ILE A 64 14.64 32.81 5.88
N GLY A 65 15.58 33.76 5.80
CA GLY A 65 16.52 34.02 6.91
C GLY A 65 15.81 34.51 8.18
N ARG A 66 14.79 35.36 8.01
CA ARG A 66 13.96 35.85 9.12
C ARG A 66 13.17 34.71 9.77
N ALA A 67 12.58 33.82 8.97
CA ALA A 67 11.88 32.65 9.45
C ALA A 67 12.81 31.72 10.24
N MET A 68 13.98 31.37 9.69
CA MET A 68 14.96 30.52 10.38
C MET A 68 15.40 31.10 11.72
N GLY A 69 15.71 32.41 11.76
CA GLY A 69 16.11 33.10 13.00
C GLY A 69 14.99 33.05 14.05
N LEU A 70 13.75 33.26 13.63
CA LEU A 70 12.60 33.21 14.51
C LEU A 70 12.35 31.79 15.05
N ILE A 71 12.39 30.78 14.18
CA ILE A 71 12.22 29.37 14.55
C ILE A 71 13.30 28.96 15.56
N ARG A 72 14.57 29.29 15.31
CA ARG A 72 15.67 29.02 16.25
C ARG A 72 15.40 29.62 17.62
N SER A 73 14.95 30.89 17.67
CA SER A 73 14.71 31.59 18.94
C SER A 73 13.52 31.05 19.75
N ARG A 74 12.46 30.57 19.07
CA ARG A 74 11.19 30.18 19.74
C ARG A 74 11.01 28.68 19.93
N HIS A 75 11.57 27.87 19.04
CA HIS A 75 11.31 26.43 18.98
C HIS A 75 12.58 25.57 19.01
N GLY A 76 13.76 26.18 18.89
CA GLY A 76 15.05 25.46 18.80
C GLY A 76 15.20 24.69 17.48
N ALA A 77 16.35 24.84 16.83
CA ALA A 77 16.66 24.10 15.60
C ALA A 77 18.18 24.04 15.37
N ASP A 78 18.68 22.84 15.07
CA ASP A 78 20.08 22.59 14.71
C ASP A 78 20.31 22.74 13.20
N GLY A 79 19.26 22.50 12.41
CA GLY A 79 19.26 22.62 10.96
C GLY A 79 17.88 22.92 10.41
N PHE A 80 17.75 22.98 9.08
CA PHE A 80 16.49 23.24 8.40
C PHE A 80 16.39 22.45 7.10
N ASN A 81 15.18 22.04 6.74
CA ASN A 81 14.82 21.77 5.36
C ASN A 81 13.90 22.90 4.87
N VAL A 82 14.25 23.47 3.72
CA VAL A 82 13.49 24.57 3.13
C VAL A 82 13.16 24.23 1.69
N GLY A 83 11.89 24.35 1.31
CA GLY A 83 11.45 23.98 -0.02
C GLY A 83 9.97 24.27 -0.25
N PHE A 84 9.51 24.00 -1.45
CA PHE A 84 8.10 24.12 -1.84
C PHE A 84 7.77 23.02 -2.84
N ASN A 85 6.50 22.65 -2.90
CA ASN A 85 5.98 21.72 -3.90
C ASN A 85 5.52 22.53 -5.11
N HIS A 86 5.83 22.05 -6.31
CA HIS A 86 5.47 22.71 -7.58
C HIS A 86 4.62 21.76 -8.42
N GLY A 87 3.36 22.16 -8.66
CA GLY A 87 2.37 21.34 -9.35
C GLY A 87 1.92 20.09 -8.57
N ALA A 88 0.85 19.47 -9.06
CA ALA A 88 0.24 18.29 -8.42
C ALA A 88 1.21 17.12 -8.27
N ALA A 89 2.03 16.84 -9.31
CA ALA A 89 3.01 15.75 -9.30
C ALA A 89 4.14 15.99 -8.29
N GLY A 90 4.45 17.24 -7.96
CA GLY A 90 5.39 17.60 -6.90
C GLY A 90 4.80 17.50 -5.49
N GLY A 91 3.56 17.02 -5.34
CA GLY A 91 2.88 16.89 -4.04
C GLY A 91 2.16 18.16 -3.58
N GLN A 92 1.91 19.13 -4.47
CA GLN A 92 1.20 20.36 -4.08
C GLN A 92 -0.29 20.10 -3.95
N THR A 93 -0.83 20.32 -2.74
CA THR A 93 -2.26 20.11 -2.41
C THR A 93 -3.03 21.42 -2.29
N VAL A 94 -2.35 22.52 -1.93
CA VAL A 94 -2.87 23.89 -1.95
C VAL A 94 -2.21 24.65 -3.10
N PHE A 95 -2.99 24.93 -4.15
CA PHE A 95 -2.56 25.70 -5.32
C PHE A 95 -2.58 27.21 -5.04
N HIS A 96 -1.86 27.58 -3.99
CA HIS A 96 -1.39 28.91 -3.67
C HIS A 96 0.03 28.71 -3.19
N PHE A 97 1.03 29.25 -3.90
CA PHE A 97 2.44 29.06 -3.64
C PHE A 97 2.74 29.26 -2.15
N HIS A 98 3.43 28.32 -1.53
CA HIS A 98 3.84 28.40 -0.15
C HIS A 98 5.19 27.72 0.02
N LEU A 99 6.10 28.39 0.72
CA LEU A 99 7.43 27.90 0.99
C LEU A 99 7.51 27.41 2.44
N HIS A 100 7.89 26.16 2.59
CA HIS A 100 8.06 25.47 3.86
C HIS A 100 9.44 25.79 4.46
N VAL A 101 9.46 26.18 5.73
CA VAL A 101 10.68 26.29 6.55
C VAL A 101 10.54 25.33 7.72
N ILE A 102 11.12 24.14 7.57
CA ILE A 102 10.95 23.01 8.49
C ILE A 102 12.21 22.91 9.39
N PRO A 103 12.09 23.11 10.71
CA PRO A 103 13.22 22.92 11.62
C PRO A 103 13.62 21.46 11.73
N ARG A 104 14.94 21.23 11.86
CA ARG A 104 15.57 19.93 12.10
C ARG A 104 16.36 19.96 13.39
N ARG A 105 16.39 18.83 14.10
CA ARG A 105 17.09 18.64 15.37
C ARG A 105 17.95 17.39 15.29
N THR A 106 19.08 17.38 15.98
CA THR A 106 19.96 16.22 16.04
C THR A 106 19.19 15.03 16.62
N GLY A 107 19.16 13.91 15.87
CA GLY A 107 18.44 12.70 16.27
C GLY A 107 16.92 12.72 15.98
N ASP A 108 16.40 13.73 15.28
CA ASP A 108 14.98 13.75 14.89
C ASP A 108 14.61 12.68 13.83
N VAL A 109 15.62 12.13 13.14
CA VAL A 109 15.53 10.97 12.26
C VAL A 109 16.82 10.14 12.39
N ALA A 110 16.77 8.86 12.03
CA ALA A 110 17.91 7.95 12.13
C ALA A 110 19.13 8.36 11.27
N ASP A 111 18.90 8.78 10.02
CA ASP A 111 19.96 9.30 9.13
C ASP A 111 19.48 10.56 8.37
N PRO A 112 19.93 11.76 8.76
CA PRO A 112 19.52 13.00 8.11
C PRO A 112 20.21 13.23 6.75
N ARG A 113 21.20 12.41 6.36
CA ARG A 113 21.93 12.58 5.10
C ARG A 113 20.97 12.44 3.91
N GLY A 114 21.17 13.29 2.92
CA GLY A 114 20.28 13.40 1.76
C GLY A 114 19.28 14.55 1.83
N GLY A 115 18.84 14.94 3.03
CA GLY A 115 17.97 16.11 3.23
C GLY A 115 16.75 16.11 2.30
N VAL A 116 16.65 17.14 1.44
CA VAL A 116 15.55 17.30 0.46
C VAL A 116 15.39 16.10 -0.49
N ARG A 117 16.42 15.28 -0.68
CA ARG A 117 16.34 14.09 -1.52
C ARG A 117 15.42 13.02 -0.94
N HIS A 118 15.09 13.09 0.34
CA HIS A 118 14.06 12.25 0.96
C HIS A 118 12.64 12.51 0.43
N VAL A 119 12.44 13.51 -0.44
CA VAL A 119 11.21 13.61 -1.27
C VAL A 119 11.01 12.34 -2.11
N ILE A 120 12.11 11.70 -2.53
CA ILE A 120 12.10 10.34 -3.06
C ILE A 120 13.01 9.52 -2.14
N PRO A 121 12.50 8.94 -1.04
CA PRO A 121 13.31 8.36 0.04
C PRO A 121 14.41 7.41 -0.45
N THR A 122 14.12 6.62 -1.50
CA THR A 122 15.05 5.68 -2.12
C THR A 122 16.28 6.32 -2.80
N LYS A 123 16.28 7.64 -3.03
CA LYS A 123 17.39 8.39 -3.64
C LYS A 123 18.11 9.31 -2.64
N ALA A 124 17.79 9.21 -1.35
CA ALA A 124 18.18 10.19 -0.36
C ALA A 124 19.66 10.15 0.01
N ASN A 125 20.18 9.03 0.50
CA ASN A 125 21.58 8.90 0.94
C ASN A 125 22.52 8.53 -0.22
N TYR A 126 22.92 9.53 -1.00
CA TYR A 126 23.80 9.38 -2.17
C TYR A 126 25.30 9.29 -1.85
N LEU A 127 25.64 9.50 -0.57
CA LEU A 127 27.00 9.42 -0.05
C LEU A 127 27.25 8.14 0.74
N ALA A 128 26.20 7.37 1.07
CA ALA A 128 26.36 5.95 1.34
C ALA A 128 27.12 5.35 0.16
N GLU A 129 28.30 4.83 0.43
CA GLU A 129 29.45 4.74 -0.47
C GLU A 129 29.12 4.39 -1.92
N ARG A 130 29.51 5.30 -2.82
CA ARG A 130 30.10 4.92 -4.10
C ARG A 130 31.59 4.71 -3.85
N GLU A 131 32.03 3.48 -3.61
CA GLU A 131 33.47 3.16 -3.64
C GLU A 131 33.98 3.15 -5.11
N PRO A 132 35.22 3.63 -5.39
CA PRO A 132 35.67 4.01 -6.73
C PRO A 132 36.39 2.90 -7.51
N SER A 133 36.24 2.98 -8.84
CA SER A 133 36.76 2.13 -9.92
C SER A 133 38.28 2.05 -10.10
N SER A 134 38.80 0.93 -10.62
CA SER A 134 39.74 0.88 -11.78
C SER A 134 40.07 -0.56 -12.25
N SER A 135 40.69 -0.77 -13.41
CA SER A 135 40.07 -0.96 -14.74
C SER A 135 41.07 -1.61 -15.71
N SER A 136 40.60 -2.59 -16.51
CA SER A 136 41.01 -2.94 -17.91
C SER A 136 42.39 -3.55 -18.25
N ALA A 137 42.42 -4.48 -19.22
CA ALA A 137 43.24 -4.44 -20.46
C ALA A 137 43.11 -5.77 -21.26
N SER A 138 43.13 -5.83 -22.60
CA SER A 138 44.25 -5.39 -23.44
C SER A 138 43.93 -5.43 -24.94
N SER A 139 44.23 -4.35 -25.66
CA SER A 139 45.49 -4.22 -26.41
C SER A 139 45.77 -2.72 -26.59
N THR A 140 46.85 -2.16 -26.05
CA THR A 140 48.25 -2.40 -26.44
C THR A 140 49.19 -2.05 -25.27
N THR A 141 50.24 -2.85 -25.02
CA THR A 141 51.26 -2.75 -23.93
C THR A 141 52.28 -1.60 -24.12
N PRO A 142 53.23 -1.29 -23.18
CA PRO A 142 53.40 -1.63 -21.73
C PRO A 142 53.78 -0.37 -20.85
N PRO A 143 54.20 -0.44 -19.54
CA PRO A 143 54.53 -1.59 -18.68
C PRO A 143 54.03 -1.59 -17.19
N THR A 144 54.01 -2.81 -16.61
CA THR A 144 54.20 -3.24 -15.20
C THR A 144 53.26 -2.82 -14.04
N GLU A 145 52.76 -3.86 -13.33
CA GLU A 145 52.46 -4.01 -11.88
C GLU A 145 51.01 -4.13 -11.36
N SER A 146 50.65 -5.40 -11.05
CA SER A 146 49.87 -5.93 -9.90
C SER A 146 48.33 -5.85 -9.83
N ALA A 147 47.73 -6.91 -9.28
CA ALA A 147 46.30 -7.26 -9.22
C ALA A 147 45.52 -6.60 -8.05
N SER A 148 44.20 -6.31 -8.21
CA SER A 148 43.30 -5.94 -7.09
C SER A 148 41.84 -6.41 -7.25
N ALA A 149 41.17 -6.62 -6.10
CA ALA A 149 39.91 -7.33 -5.87
C ALA A 149 38.61 -6.49 -5.99
N THR A 150 37.47 -7.14 -6.24
CA THR A 150 36.09 -6.59 -6.26
C THR A 150 35.48 -6.55 -4.86
N THR A 151 34.94 -5.40 -4.43
CA THR A 151 34.20 -5.23 -3.17
C THR A 151 32.77 -5.78 -3.26
N ASP A 152 32.48 -6.85 -2.51
CA ASP A 152 31.21 -7.59 -2.46
C ASP A 152 30.22 -6.86 -1.51
N GLN A 153 29.05 -6.44 -2.01
CA GLN A 153 27.98 -5.95 -1.13
C GLN A 153 27.46 -7.09 -0.25
N PRO A 154 27.06 -6.83 1.01
CA PRO A 154 26.52 -7.86 1.88
C PRO A 154 25.26 -8.47 1.25
N ARG A 155 25.27 -9.79 1.11
CA ARG A 155 24.16 -10.57 0.52
C ARG A 155 23.21 -11.14 1.56
N LEU A 156 23.59 -11.10 2.83
CA LEU A 156 22.77 -11.60 3.93
C LEU A 156 21.89 -10.47 4.46
N VAL A 157 20.59 -10.74 4.53
CA VAL A 157 19.60 -9.94 5.26
C VAL A 157 19.29 -10.71 6.55
N THR A 158 19.37 -10.05 7.70
CA THR A 158 19.35 -10.73 9.01
C THR A 158 18.07 -10.57 9.81
N GLY A 159 17.12 -9.77 9.33
CA GLY A 159 15.99 -9.34 10.15
C GLY A 159 16.45 -8.40 11.27
N GLY A 160 15.60 -8.16 12.26
CA GLY A 160 15.87 -7.21 13.34
C GLY A 160 16.17 -5.80 12.80
N ASP A 161 17.42 -5.37 12.92
CA ASP A 161 17.90 -4.07 12.41
C ASP A 161 18.01 -4.01 10.87
N ASP A 162 17.94 -5.15 10.18
CA ASP A 162 17.92 -5.27 8.71
C ASP A 162 16.70 -6.10 8.25
N PRO A 163 15.47 -5.55 8.34
CA PRO A 163 14.24 -6.27 8.03
C PRO A 163 14.15 -6.65 6.56
N LEU A 164 13.52 -7.78 6.25
CA LEU A 164 13.39 -8.27 4.87
C LEU A 164 12.44 -7.42 4.01
N LEU A 165 11.37 -6.87 4.60
CA LEU A 165 10.31 -6.18 3.86
C LEU A 165 10.81 -5.06 2.94
N PRO A 166 11.66 -4.11 3.38
CA PRO A 166 12.15 -3.05 2.50
C PRO A 166 12.96 -3.58 1.31
N HIS A 167 13.68 -4.70 1.48
CA HIS A 167 14.40 -5.35 0.37
C HIS A 167 13.42 -5.95 -0.64
N LEU A 168 12.37 -6.63 -0.18
CA LEU A 168 11.34 -7.19 -1.08
C LEU A 168 10.64 -6.07 -1.86
N ILE A 169 10.17 -5.03 -1.16
CA ILE A 169 9.46 -3.88 -1.78
C ILE A 169 10.32 -3.21 -2.85
N ALA A 170 11.59 -2.92 -2.54
CA ALA A 170 12.49 -2.23 -3.47
C ALA A 170 12.67 -2.97 -4.81
N HIS A 171 12.58 -4.30 -4.81
CA HIS A 171 12.64 -5.12 -6.02
C HIS A 171 11.27 -5.37 -6.62
N MET A 172 10.24 -5.57 -5.80
CA MET A 172 8.87 -5.77 -6.25
C MET A 172 8.35 -4.56 -7.03
N ASP A 173 8.65 -3.33 -6.60
CA ASP A 173 8.20 -2.08 -7.25
C ASP A 173 8.77 -1.89 -8.66
N ARG A 174 9.85 -2.60 -9.02
CA ARG A 174 10.52 -2.49 -10.33
C ARG A 174 10.39 -3.75 -11.17
N ALA A 175 9.81 -4.81 -10.61
CA ALA A 175 9.74 -6.11 -11.26
C ALA A 175 8.65 -6.13 -12.32
N ASP A 176 8.94 -6.78 -13.44
CA ASP A 176 7.95 -7.24 -14.42
C ASP A 176 7.35 -8.58 -13.98
N ARG A 177 8.09 -9.35 -13.16
CA ARG A 177 7.65 -10.64 -12.64
C ARG A 177 8.04 -10.85 -11.18
N CYS A 178 7.08 -11.30 -10.38
CA CYS A 178 7.26 -11.71 -9.00
C CYS A 178 6.94 -13.21 -8.84
N GLU A 179 7.85 -13.96 -8.24
CA GLU A 179 7.73 -15.40 -7.98
C GLU A 179 7.97 -15.62 -6.48
N ILE A 180 6.92 -16.00 -5.73
CA ILE A 180 6.97 -16.20 -4.28
C ILE A 180 6.62 -17.65 -3.97
N ALA A 181 7.46 -18.34 -3.20
CA ALA A 181 7.14 -19.65 -2.64
C ALA A 181 7.43 -19.69 -1.14
N VAL A 182 6.40 -19.76 -0.30
CA VAL A 182 6.54 -19.73 1.16
C VAL A 182 5.71 -20.81 1.83
N ALA A 183 6.19 -21.37 2.93
CA ALA A 183 5.42 -22.37 3.67
C ALA A 183 4.14 -21.79 4.25
N PHE A 184 4.25 -20.62 4.87
CA PHE A 184 3.15 -19.99 5.58
C PHE A 184 2.91 -18.58 5.04
N LEU A 185 1.63 -18.28 4.88
CA LEU A 185 1.12 -16.96 4.52
C LEU A 185 0.10 -16.56 5.59
N LEU A 186 0.44 -15.56 6.40
CA LEU A 186 -0.44 -14.98 7.41
C LEU A 186 -1.01 -13.65 6.92
N ASP A 187 -2.18 -13.28 7.43
CA ASP A 187 -2.89 -12.06 7.00
C ASP A 187 -2.10 -10.79 7.28
N SER A 188 -1.36 -10.74 8.40
CA SER A 188 -0.52 -9.60 8.76
C SER A 188 0.55 -9.31 7.70
N GLY A 189 1.28 -10.34 7.25
CA GLY A 189 2.33 -10.22 6.25
C GLY A 189 1.75 -9.95 4.86
N ALA A 190 0.61 -10.57 4.54
CA ALA A 190 -0.07 -10.32 3.27
C ALA A 190 -0.43 -8.85 3.10
N ARG A 191 -0.95 -8.18 4.14
CA ARG A 191 -1.27 -6.75 4.13
C ARG A 191 -0.05 -5.86 3.84
N LEU A 192 1.15 -6.25 4.25
CA LEU A 192 2.38 -5.47 4.05
C LEU A 192 2.83 -5.45 2.57
N ILE A 193 2.49 -6.49 1.81
CA ILE A 193 2.91 -6.62 0.41
C ILE A 193 1.77 -6.41 -0.60
N LEU A 194 0.52 -6.34 -0.13
CA LEU A 194 -0.68 -6.35 -0.98
C LEU A 194 -0.66 -5.21 -2.01
N ASN A 195 -0.43 -3.97 -1.57
CA ASN A 195 -0.41 -2.80 -2.44
C ASN A 195 0.72 -2.85 -3.49
N HIS A 196 1.85 -3.49 -3.15
CA HIS A 196 2.98 -3.63 -4.06
C HIS A 196 2.73 -4.70 -5.13
N LEU A 197 2.03 -5.78 -4.76
CA LEU A 197 1.54 -6.77 -5.72
C LEU A 197 0.45 -6.18 -6.62
N GLU A 198 -0.47 -5.40 -6.06
CA GLU A 198 -1.50 -4.70 -6.84
C GLU A 198 -0.86 -3.74 -7.85
N ASP A 199 0.11 -2.92 -7.44
CA ASP A 199 0.82 -2.01 -8.35
C ASP A 199 1.59 -2.79 -9.45
N LEU A 200 2.20 -3.92 -9.09
CA LEU A 200 2.86 -4.80 -10.06
C LEU A 200 1.91 -5.32 -11.12
N LEU A 201 0.73 -5.76 -10.72
CA LEU A 201 -0.27 -6.29 -11.64
C LEU A 201 -0.90 -5.16 -12.48
N ALA A 202 -1.17 -4.01 -11.87
CA ALA A 202 -1.74 -2.84 -12.53
C ALA A 202 -0.85 -2.27 -13.64
N ARG A 203 0.48 -2.32 -13.48
CA ARG A 203 1.44 -1.92 -14.52
C ARG A 203 1.73 -3.01 -15.57
N GLY A 204 0.98 -4.12 -15.55
CA GLY A 204 1.05 -5.20 -16.53
C GLY A 204 2.07 -6.31 -16.19
N GLY A 205 2.63 -6.31 -14.99
CA GLY A 205 3.50 -7.36 -14.50
C GLY A 205 2.75 -8.66 -14.18
N ALA A 206 3.50 -9.73 -13.90
CA ALA A 206 2.95 -11.04 -13.56
C ALA A 206 3.43 -11.53 -12.18
N ALA A 207 2.51 -12.08 -11.38
CA ALA A 207 2.84 -12.67 -10.09
C ALA A 207 2.50 -14.18 -10.08
N ARG A 208 3.41 -15.01 -9.56
CA ARG A 208 3.19 -16.42 -9.25
C ARG A 208 3.46 -16.62 -7.76
N VAL A 209 2.43 -16.97 -7.01
CA VAL A 209 2.52 -17.17 -5.56
C VAL A 209 2.16 -18.62 -5.24
N LEU A 210 3.08 -19.34 -4.59
CA LEU A 210 2.89 -20.69 -4.09
C LEU A 210 2.99 -20.65 -2.56
N VAL A 211 1.93 -21.10 -1.88
CA VAL A 211 1.94 -21.22 -0.42
C VAL A 211 1.78 -22.68 0.02
N GLY A 212 2.17 -23.02 1.24
CA GLY A 212 1.91 -24.35 1.80
C GLY A 212 0.61 -24.41 2.59
N ASP A 213 0.00 -25.59 2.66
CA ASP A 213 -1.03 -25.93 3.66
C ASP A 213 -0.46 -26.76 4.83
N TYR A 214 0.87 -26.92 4.87
CA TYR A 214 1.56 -27.65 5.93
C TYR A 214 1.25 -27.05 7.31
N LEU A 215 0.97 -27.91 8.29
CA LEU A 215 0.58 -27.55 9.66
C LEU A 215 -0.69 -26.67 9.76
N ASP A 216 -1.46 -26.51 8.69
CA ASP A 216 -2.69 -25.70 8.66
C ASP A 216 -2.50 -24.24 9.12
N VAL A 217 -1.27 -23.70 8.95
CA VAL A 217 -0.88 -22.36 9.44
C VAL A 217 -1.32 -21.23 8.50
N THR A 218 -1.26 -21.45 7.18
CA THR A 218 -1.64 -20.42 6.19
C THR A 218 -3.05 -19.91 6.47
N ASP A 219 -3.23 -18.59 6.48
CA ASP A 219 -4.49 -17.95 6.84
C ASP A 219 -5.44 -17.88 5.62
N PRO A 220 -6.67 -18.43 5.72
CA PRO A 220 -7.70 -18.28 4.69
C PRO A 220 -7.97 -16.82 4.31
N VAL A 221 -7.92 -15.87 5.25
CA VAL A 221 -8.15 -14.45 4.97
C VAL A 221 -7.04 -13.88 4.08
N ALA A 222 -5.79 -14.26 4.34
CA ALA A 222 -4.65 -13.88 3.52
C ALA A 222 -4.79 -14.42 2.09
N LEU A 223 -5.20 -15.68 1.94
CA LEU A 223 -5.49 -16.28 0.64
C LEU A 223 -6.59 -15.51 -0.10
N ARG A 224 -7.68 -15.12 0.59
CA ARG A 224 -8.75 -14.32 -0.02
C ARG A 224 -8.24 -12.96 -0.47
N ARG A 225 -7.42 -12.26 0.32
CA ARG A 225 -6.82 -10.98 -0.08
C ARG A 225 -6.01 -11.07 -1.37
N LEU A 226 -5.15 -12.08 -1.48
CA LEU A 226 -4.38 -12.30 -2.70
C LEU A 226 -5.29 -12.70 -3.86
N ALA A 227 -6.29 -13.55 -3.61
CA ALA A 227 -7.27 -13.95 -4.63
C ALA A 227 -8.17 -12.80 -5.11
N ASP A 228 -8.35 -11.76 -4.30
CA ASP A 228 -9.10 -10.57 -4.68
C ASP A 228 -8.33 -9.67 -5.67
N LEU A 229 -7.01 -9.83 -5.83
CA LEU A 229 -6.22 -9.00 -6.72
C LEU A 229 -6.57 -9.25 -8.20
N GLU A 230 -6.64 -8.17 -8.98
CA GLU A 230 -6.83 -8.24 -10.42
C GLU A 230 -5.49 -8.29 -11.18
N GLY A 231 -5.52 -8.83 -12.40
CA GLY A 231 -4.39 -8.89 -13.30
C GLY A 231 -3.78 -10.28 -13.43
N ASN A 232 -2.52 -10.34 -13.85
CA ASN A 232 -1.82 -11.60 -14.14
C ASN A 232 -1.23 -12.24 -12.87
N LEU A 233 -2.11 -12.67 -11.96
CA LEU A 233 -1.74 -13.41 -10.75
C LEU A 233 -2.11 -14.89 -10.89
N SER A 234 -1.15 -15.77 -10.61
CA SER A 234 -1.38 -17.21 -10.42
C SER A 234 -1.10 -17.57 -8.96
N LEU A 235 -2.16 -17.79 -8.18
CA LEU A 235 -2.08 -18.22 -6.79
C LEU A 235 -2.31 -19.73 -6.68
N ARG A 236 -1.34 -20.43 -6.11
CA ARG A 236 -1.38 -21.88 -5.88
C ARG A 236 -1.05 -22.23 -4.44
N VAL A 237 -1.50 -23.39 -4.03
CA VAL A 237 -1.19 -24.01 -2.74
C VAL A 237 -0.58 -25.38 -2.97
N TYR A 238 0.58 -25.59 -2.38
CA TYR A 238 1.24 -26.89 -2.32
C TYR A 238 0.57 -27.73 -1.24
N GLN A 239 -0.16 -28.76 -1.66
CA GLN A 239 -0.88 -29.68 -0.78
C GLN A 239 0.11 -30.72 -0.25
N SER A 240 0.49 -30.55 1.01
CA SER A 240 1.57 -31.33 1.64
C SER A 240 1.15 -32.77 1.97
N GLY A 241 -0.15 -32.97 2.21
CA GLY A 241 -0.68 -34.25 2.70
C GLY A 241 -0.02 -34.68 4.00
N ASP A 242 0.03 -36.00 4.24
CA ASP A 242 0.65 -36.60 5.43
C ASP A 242 2.14 -36.93 5.26
N GLU A 243 2.72 -36.70 4.07
CA GLU A 243 3.98 -37.37 3.68
C GLU A 243 5.22 -36.47 3.62
N ARG A 244 5.10 -35.15 3.41
CA ARG A 244 6.27 -34.26 3.28
C ARG A 244 6.05 -32.89 3.91
N GLY A 245 6.96 -32.47 4.79
CA GLY A 245 7.02 -31.10 5.30
C GLY A 245 7.33 -30.11 4.18
N PHE A 246 6.48 -29.10 4.00
CA PHE A 246 6.72 -28.00 3.08
C PHE A 246 7.20 -26.77 3.87
N HIS A 247 8.52 -26.56 3.91
CA HIS A 247 9.16 -25.50 4.71
C HIS A 247 9.97 -24.49 3.89
N LEU A 248 9.67 -24.34 2.60
CA LEU A 248 10.34 -23.40 1.70
C LEU A 248 10.02 -21.94 2.04
N LYS A 249 10.99 -21.02 1.84
CA LYS A 249 10.75 -19.57 1.71
C LYS A 249 11.69 -19.00 0.65
N SER A 250 11.11 -18.50 -0.43
CA SER A 250 11.83 -17.93 -1.56
C SER A 250 11.02 -16.79 -2.18
N TYR A 251 11.71 -15.69 -2.48
CA TYR A 251 11.15 -14.51 -3.13
C TYR A 251 12.03 -14.14 -4.31
N THR A 252 11.49 -14.17 -5.53
CA THR A 252 12.24 -13.88 -6.75
C THR A 252 11.56 -12.77 -7.53
N PHE A 253 12.35 -11.81 -7.99
CA PHE A 253 11.91 -10.65 -8.74
C PHE A 253 12.73 -10.54 -10.03
N LEU A 254 12.06 -10.31 -11.16
CA LEU A 254 12.69 -10.14 -12.46
C LEU A 254 12.28 -8.82 -13.10
N SER A 255 13.26 -8.14 -13.70
CA SER A 255 13.08 -6.92 -14.50
C SER A 255 13.87 -7.10 -15.79
N GLY A 256 13.18 -7.34 -16.91
CA GLY A 256 13.82 -7.71 -18.17
C GLY A 256 14.69 -8.98 -18.04
N THR A 257 16.00 -8.83 -18.25
CA THR A 257 16.99 -9.94 -18.16
C THR A 257 17.66 -10.04 -16.80
N GLU A 258 17.44 -9.07 -15.91
CA GLU A 258 18.01 -9.05 -14.57
C GLU A 258 17.03 -9.66 -13.56
N GLY A 259 17.56 -10.21 -12.48
CA GLY A 259 16.74 -10.76 -11.42
C GLY A 259 17.48 -10.93 -10.11
N VAL A 260 16.70 -10.99 -9.05
CA VAL A 260 17.17 -11.19 -7.68
C VAL A 260 16.28 -12.19 -6.98
N SER A 261 16.89 -13.08 -6.21
CA SER A 261 16.19 -14.04 -5.36
C SER A 261 16.65 -13.88 -3.92
N PHE A 262 15.72 -13.99 -2.98
CA PHE A 262 15.99 -14.13 -1.55
C PHE A 262 15.55 -15.52 -1.15
N VAL A 263 16.45 -16.29 -0.52
CA VAL A 263 16.17 -17.62 0.01
C VAL A 263 16.55 -17.65 1.47
N GLY A 264 15.63 -18.05 2.35
CA GLY A 264 15.85 -17.88 3.78
C GLY A 264 14.78 -18.49 4.67
N SER A 265 14.64 -17.93 5.86
CA SER A 265 13.72 -18.39 6.91
C SER A 265 12.41 -17.58 6.98
N SER A 266 12.34 -16.39 6.37
CA SER A 266 11.16 -15.50 6.46
C SER A 266 9.95 -16.02 5.67
N ASN A 267 8.89 -16.46 6.37
CA ASN A 267 7.56 -16.62 5.78
C ASN A 267 6.89 -15.25 5.55
N ILE A 268 5.67 -15.24 4.98
CA ILE A 268 4.87 -14.00 4.89
C ILE A 268 4.07 -13.85 6.18
N SER A 269 4.69 -13.21 7.17
CA SER A 269 4.06 -12.74 8.41
C SER A 269 4.63 -11.36 8.75
N GLU A 270 3.96 -10.57 9.58
CA GLU A 270 4.48 -9.25 9.92
C GLU A 270 5.83 -9.36 10.66
N PRO A 271 5.96 -10.14 11.75
CA PRO A 271 7.23 -10.27 12.46
C PRO A 271 8.37 -10.77 11.56
N ALA A 272 8.16 -11.81 10.74
CA ALA A 272 9.20 -12.38 9.89
C ALA A 272 9.70 -11.42 8.80
N LEU A 273 8.88 -10.42 8.44
CA LEU A 273 9.22 -9.42 7.44
C LEU A 273 9.74 -8.11 8.06
N THR A 274 9.44 -7.83 9.34
CA THR A 274 9.69 -6.52 9.98
C THR A 274 10.62 -6.54 11.19
N THR A 275 10.52 -7.53 12.08
CA THR A 275 11.11 -7.42 13.43
C THR A 275 11.87 -8.66 13.89
N SER A 276 11.47 -9.85 13.45
CA SER A 276 12.11 -11.10 13.83
C SER A 276 13.53 -11.21 13.27
N ILE A 277 14.37 -12.02 13.93
CA ILE A 277 15.70 -12.37 13.46
C ILE A 277 15.55 -13.49 12.43
N GLU A 278 15.77 -13.16 11.16
CA GLU A 278 15.48 -14.03 10.02
C GLU A 278 16.60 -13.92 9.00
N TRP A 279 17.20 -15.05 8.62
CA TRP A 279 18.29 -15.04 7.66
C TRP A 279 17.77 -15.28 6.25
N ASN A 280 18.04 -14.33 5.37
CA ASN A 280 17.68 -14.42 3.96
C ASN A 280 18.90 -14.08 3.11
N TYR A 281 19.32 -15.03 2.28
CA TYR A 281 20.46 -14.84 1.40
C TYR A 281 20.01 -14.36 0.02
N LYS A 282 20.61 -13.25 -0.43
CA LYS A 282 20.34 -12.59 -1.69
C LYS A 282 21.24 -13.14 -2.81
N VAL A 283 20.60 -13.66 -3.85
CA VAL A 283 21.24 -14.14 -5.08
C VAL A 283 20.88 -13.19 -6.21
N ILE A 284 21.89 -12.61 -6.86
CA ILE A 284 21.72 -11.64 -7.95
C ILE A 284 22.16 -12.30 -9.26
N SER A 285 21.29 -12.30 -10.27
CA SER A 285 21.51 -13.06 -11.51
C SER A 285 22.79 -12.66 -12.25
N SER A 286 23.19 -11.39 -12.20
CA SER A 286 24.42 -10.88 -12.83
C SER A 286 25.71 -11.34 -12.16
N HIS A 287 25.65 -11.73 -10.88
CA HIS A 287 26.79 -12.23 -10.11
C HIS A 287 26.81 -13.76 -10.01
N ASP A 288 25.65 -14.41 -10.04
CA ASP A 288 25.50 -15.85 -9.95
C ASP A 288 24.38 -16.36 -10.86
N VAL A 289 24.69 -16.45 -12.15
CA VAL A 289 23.76 -16.97 -13.17
C VAL A 289 23.34 -18.40 -12.87
N GLY A 290 24.28 -19.22 -12.37
CA GLY A 290 24.07 -20.64 -12.11
C GLY A 290 23.11 -20.88 -10.95
N GLY A 291 23.39 -20.29 -9.78
CA GLY A 291 22.55 -20.37 -8.60
C GLY A 291 21.16 -19.76 -8.82
N PHE A 292 21.10 -18.58 -9.45
CA PHE A 292 19.81 -17.96 -9.80
C PHE A 292 18.97 -18.87 -10.71
N SER A 293 19.57 -19.47 -11.73
CA SER A 293 18.87 -20.40 -12.64
C SER A 293 18.45 -21.71 -11.96
N GLN A 294 19.14 -22.14 -10.91
CA GLN A 294 18.72 -23.29 -10.10
C GLN A 294 17.51 -22.96 -9.24
N ILE A 295 17.51 -21.79 -8.58
CA ILE A 295 16.38 -21.32 -7.76
C ILE A 295 15.11 -21.24 -8.61
N ARG A 296 15.18 -20.62 -9.79
CA ARG A 296 14.02 -20.50 -10.68
C ARG A 296 13.48 -21.84 -11.17
N ARG A 297 14.37 -22.76 -11.58
CA ARG A 297 13.93 -24.12 -11.97
C ARG A 297 13.32 -24.88 -10.80
N ALA A 298 13.84 -24.73 -9.60
CA ALA A 298 13.27 -25.34 -8.40
C ALA A 298 11.87 -24.78 -8.10
N PHE A 299 11.69 -23.47 -8.25
CA PHE A 299 10.38 -22.81 -8.15
C PHE A 299 9.40 -23.37 -9.20
N ASP A 300 9.77 -23.40 -10.47
CA ASP A 300 8.91 -23.90 -11.55
C ASP A 300 8.47 -25.36 -11.29
N ASN A 301 9.41 -26.22 -10.91
CA ASN A 301 9.11 -27.62 -10.58
C ASN A 301 8.10 -27.77 -9.45
N LEU A 302 8.16 -26.90 -8.43
CA LEU A 302 7.19 -26.91 -7.32
C LEU A 302 5.86 -26.31 -7.72
N PHE A 303 5.88 -25.19 -8.43
CA PHE A 303 4.69 -24.47 -8.84
C PHE A 303 3.84 -25.31 -9.81
N ASP A 304 4.49 -26.07 -10.69
CA ASP A 304 3.84 -26.92 -11.70
C ASP A 304 3.69 -28.38 -11.25
N ALA A 305 4.03 -28.69 -9.99
CA ALA A 305 3.85 -30.02 -9.43
C ALA A 305 2.37 -30.42 -9.37
N PRO A 306 2.03 -31.71 -9.48
CA PRO A 306 0.66 -32.19 -9.30
C PRO A 306 0.05 -31.85 -7.92
N ALA A 307 0.90 -31.66 -6.91
CA ALA A 307 0.49 -31.26 -5.57
C ALA A 307 0.19 -29.75 -5.45
N ALA A 308 0.55 -28.93 -6.45
CA ALA A 308 0.28 -27.50 -6.45
C ALA A 308 -1.10 -27.22 -7.06
N ALA A 309 -2.11 -27.15 -6.20
CA ALA A 309 -3.49 -26.84 -6.60
C ALA A 309 -3.70 -25.34 -6.80
N ALA A 310 -4.57 -24.95 -7.73
CA ALA A 310 -5.02 -23.57 -7.85
C ALA A 310 -5.87 -23.18 -6.63
N VAL A 311 -5.62 -21.99 -6.07
CA VAL A 311 -6.43 -21.47 -4.97
C VAL A 311 -7.71 -20.87 -5.55
N THR A 312 -8.83 -21.58 -5.36
CA THR A 312 -10.17 -21.11 -5.70
C THR A 312 -10.94 -20.77 -4.44
N GLN A 313 -12.03 -20.00 -4.53
CA GLN A 313 -12.89 -19.72 -3.37
C GLN A 313 -13.35 -21.03 -2.68
N ALA A 314 -13.80 -22.00 -3.47
CA ALA A 314 -14.20 -23.32 -2.96
C ALA A 314 -13.05 -24.07 -2.25
N TRP A 315 -11.82 -23.93 -2.73
CA TRP A 315 -10.65 -24.50 -2.05
C TRP A 315 -10.42 -23.81 -0.70
N ILE A 316 -10.48 -22.47 -0.66
CA ILE A 316 -10.31 -21.71 0.58
C ILE A 316 -11.37 -22.09 1.61
N ASP A 317 -12.63 -22.23 1.21
CA ASP A 317 -13.72 -22.61 2.12
C ASP A 317 -13.53 -24.03 2.68
N ALA A 318 -13.14 -24.98 1.82
CA ALA A 318 -12.85 -26.35 2.24
C ALA A 318 -11.65 -26.39 3.19
N TYR A 319 -10.63 -25.58 2.92
CA TYR A 319 -9.46 -25.41 3.79
C TYR A 319 -9.84 -24.81 5.14
N GLU A 320 -10.67 -23.77 5.15
CA GLU A 320 -11.16 -23.09 6.35
C GLU A 320 -11.96 -24.02 7.26
N ILE A 321 -12.72 -24.96 6.68
CA ILE A 321 -13.46 -25.98 7.44
C ILE A 321 -12.54 -27.07 8.00
N ARG A 322 -11.55 -27.53 7.22
CA ARG A 322 -10.69 -28.67 7.62
C ARG A 322 -9.50 -28.28 8.49
N ARG A 323 -9.03 -27.02 8.42
CA ARG A 323 -7.80 -26.57 9.10
C ARG A 323 -7.94 -26.77 10.60
N ILE A 324 -6.95 -27.39 11.22
CA ILE A 324 -6.87 -27.50 12.68
C ILE A 324 -5.63 -26.74 13.13
N ILE A 325 -5.86 -25.57 13.72
CA ILE A 325 -4.80 -24.79 14.32
C ILE A 325 -4.39 -25.46 15.63
N ASP A 326 -3.26 -26.14 15.62
CA ASP A 326 -2.65 -26.69 16.84
C ASP A 326 -1.42 -25.84 17.22
N PRO A 327 -1.53 -25.00 18.26
CA PRO A 327 -0.43 -24.15 18.70
C PRO A 327 0.80 -24.92 19.20
N TYR A 328 0.70 -26.24 19.39
CA TYR A 328 1.77 -27.08 19.90
C TYR A 328 2.37 -28.04 18.86
N ARG A 329 1.84 -28.06 17.62
CA ARG A 329 2.27 -29.01 16.58
C ARG A 329 3.42 -28.46 15.75
N GLY A 330 4.66 -28.76 16.14
CA GLY A 330 5.85 -28.59 15.29
C GLY A 330 6.17 -29.85 14.47
N PRO A 331 7.11 -29.76 13.50
CA PRO A 331 7.53 -30.88 12.65
C PRO A 331 7.93 -32.14 13.44
N ASP A 332 8.45 -31.96 14.66
CA ASP A 332 8.99 -33.02 15.52
C ASP A 332 8.23 -33.19 16.86
N GLY A 333 7.04 -32.60 17.02
CA GLY A 333 6.29 -32.62 18.29
C GLY A 333 6.90 -31.76 19.41
N THR A 334 8.01 -31.09 19.15
CA THR A 334 8.47 -29.91 19.88
C THR A 334 7.79 -28.69 19.28
N GLY A 335 7.17 -27.84 20.11
CA GLY A 335 6.39 -26.67 19.68
C GLY A 335 7.05 -25.93 18.51
N ALA A 336 6.25 -25.66 17.48
CA ALA A 336 6.74 -25.10 16.22
C ALA A 336 7.37 -23.72 16.43
N ASP A 337 8.39 -23.40 15.62
CA ASP A 337 8.78 -22.03 15.26
C ASP A 337 7.69 -21.36 14.38
N VAL A 338 6.43 -21.45 14.82
CA VAL A 338 5.29 -20.77 14.21
C VAL A 338 4.81 -19.80 15.26
N GLU A 339 5.23 -18.54 15.14
CA GLU A 339 4.60 -17.46 15.88
C GLU A 339 3.14 -17.38 15.45
N TYR A 340 2.25 -17.90 16.29
CA TYR A 340 0.83 -17.74 16.12
C TYR A 340 0.46 -16.30 16.39
N GLU A 341 0.17 -15.58 15.32
CA GLU A 341 -0.34 -14.23 15.44
C GLU A 341 -1.78 -14.25 15.90
N THR A 342 -2.09 -13.35 16.83
CA THR A 342 -3.48 -13.15 17.23
C THR A 342 -4.21 -12.48 16.07
N PRO A 343 -5.42 -12.93 15.68
CA PRO A 343 -6.20 -12.26 14.66
C PRO A 343 -6.31 -10.77 14.99
N GLN A 344 -5.97 -9.93 14.01
CA GLN A 344 -6.06 -8.48 14.17
C GLN A 344 -7.49 -8.09 14.55
N PRO A 345 -7.69 -7.22 15.54
CA PRO A 345 -9.02 -6.79 15.92
C PRO A 345 -9.70 -6.13 14.72
N LYS A 346 -10.99 -6.40 14.58
CA LYS A 346 -11.80 -5.75 13.56
C LYS A 346 -11.67 -4.22 13.69
N PRO A 347 -11.46 -3.48 12.59
CA PRO A 347 -11.44 -2.03 12.61
C PRO A 347 -12.68 -1.47 13.27
N GLN A 348 -12.53 -0.34 13.97
CA GLN A 348 -13.63 0.32 14.66
C GLN A 348 -13.99 1.65 13.97
N PRO A 349 -15.28 1.98 13.87
CA PRO A 349 -15.69 3.27 13.32
C PRO A 349 -15.22 4.42 14.22
N HIS A 350 -14.76 5.53 13.61
CA HIS A 350 -14.43 6.75 14.36
C HIS A 350 -15.70 7.52 14.77
N THR A 351 -15.57 8.55 15.62
CA THR A 351 -16.70 9.27 16.23
C THR A 351 -17.76 9.76 15.23
N ILE A 352 -17.36 10.31 14.08
CA ILE A 352 -18.32 10.75 13.05
C ILE A 352 -19.07 9.57 12.40
N GLN A 353 -18.38 8.47 12.10
CA GLN A 353 -19.00 7.25 11.58
C GLN A 353 -19.96 6.63 12.60
N GLN A 354 -19.58 6.57 13.88
CA GLN A 354 -20.45 6.09 14.96
C GLN A 354 -21.77 6.88 15.03
N ARG A 355 -21.70 8.22 14.92
CA ARG A 355 -22.90 9.07 14.89
C ARG A 355 -23.78 8.79 13.67
N ALA A 356 -23.18 8.53 12.51
CA ALA A 356 -23.91 8.18 11.30
C ALA A 356 -24.57 6.80 11.42
N LEU A 357 -23.88 5.80 11.99
CA LEU A 357 -24.42 4.46 12.26
C LEU A 357 -25.64 4.52 13.20
N ILE A 358 -25.56 5.31 14.27
CA ILE A 358 -26.70 5.51 15.20
C ILE A 358 -27.89 6.13 14.45
N ALA A 359 -27.67 7.12 13.58
CA ALA A 359 -28.73 7.75 12.81
C ALA A 359 -29.34 6.79 11.77
N LEU A 360 -28.52 5.95 11.14
CA LEU A 360 -28.98 4.89 10.23
C LEU A 360 -29.83 3.85 10.96
N GLU A 361 -29.42 3.44 12.16
CA GLU A 361 -30.19 2.50 12.96
C GLU A 361 -31.55 3.09 13.36
N GLN A 362 -31.58 4.33 13.85
CA GLN A 362 -32.84 5.02 14.14
C GLN A 362 -33.75 5.10 12.89
N THR A 363 -33.17 5.34 11.72
CA THR A 363 -33.92 5.39 10.45
C THR A 363 -34.58 4.03 10.15
N ARG A 364 -33.92 2.91 10.46
CA ARG A 364 -34.52 1.56 10.32
C ARG A 364 -35.61 1.31 11.35
N GLU A 365 -35.38 1.71 12.60
CA GLU A 365 -36.38 1.58 13.68
C GLU A 365 -37.66 2.37 13.38
N ASP A 366 -37.52 3.53 12.72
CA ASP A 366 -38.64 4.35 12.25
C ASP A 366 -39.39 3.72 11.05
N GLY A 367 -38.93 2.58 10.53
CA GLY A 367 -39.58 1.79 9.48
C GLY A 367 -39.14 2.11 8.05
N PHE A 368 -38.08 2.91 7.88
CA PHE A 368 -37.56 3.21 6.55
C PHE A 368 -36.65 2.08 6.05
N SER A 369 -36.85 1.66 4.80
CA SER A 369 -36.02 0.67 4.11
C SER A 369 -34.83 1.26 3.36
N ALA A 370 -34.73 2.60 3.28
CA ALA A 370 -33.67 3.30 2.59
C ALA A 370 -33.22 4.53 3.37
N GLY A 371 -31.91 4.80 3.36
CA GLY A 371 -31.30 5.97 3.98
C GLY A 371 -30.29 6.64 3.04
N LEU A 372 -30.10 7.95 3.19
CA LEU A 372 -29.07 8.72 2.48
C LEU A 372 -28.11 9.33 3.50
N VAL A 373 -26.83 9.00 3.37
CA VAL A 373 -25.78 9.61 4.19
C VAL A 373 -24.95 10.55 3.33
N VAL A 374 -24.80 11.79 3.81
CA VAL A 374 -23.91 12.79 3.22
C VAL A 374 -22.73 13.02 4.15
N LEU A 375 -21.54 12.62 3.72
CA LEU A 375 -20.27 12.82 4.44
C LEU A 375 -19.33 13.68 3.61
N ALA A 376 -18.53 14.52 4.29
CA ALA A 376 -17.43 15.22 3.65
C ALA A 376 -16.36 14.24 3.14
N THR A 377 -15.66 14.61 2.07
CA THR A 377 -14.57 13.80 1.49
C THR A 377 -13.49 13.52 2.53
N GLY A 378 -12.97 12.29 2.54
CA GLY A 378 -11.93 11.87 3.49
C GLY A 378 -12.45 11.36 4.84
N LEU A 379 -13.74 11.46 5.14
CA LEU A 379 -14.34 10.92 6.38
C LEU A 379 -14.73 9.43 6.27
N GLY A 380 -14.21 8.71 5.27
CA GLY A 380 -14.42 7.27 5.11
C GLY A 380 -15.86 6.87 4.81
N LYS A 381 -16.44 7.36 3.69
CA LYS A 381 -17.78 6.94 3.21
C LYS A 381 -17.88 5.43 3.02
N THR A 382 -16.89 4.84 2.36
CA THR A 382 -16.84 3.40 2.10
C THR A 382 -16.68 2.59 3.38
N TRP A 383 -15.89 3.10 4.34
CA TRP A 383 -15.78 2.50 5.67
C TRP A 383 -17.11 2.51 6.42
N LEU A 384 -17.85 3.63 6.39
CA LEU A 384 -19.18 3.69 6.99
C LEU A 384 -20.11 2.63 6.39
N ALA A 385 -20.14 2.51 5.06
CA ALA A 385 -20.96 1.52 4.38
C ALA A 385 -20.56 0.08 4.78
N ALA A 386 -19.26 -0.21 4.84
CA ALA A 386 -18.77 -1.51 5.29
C ALA A 386 -19.22 -1.82 6.72
N PHE A 387 -19.07 -0.87 7.66
CA PHE A 387 -19.51 -1.05 9.05
C PHE A 387 -21.03 -1.20 9.20
N ASP A 388 -21.82 -0.42 8.47
CA ASP A 388 -23.28 -0.49 8.56
C ASP A 388 -23.84 -1.79 7.97
N SER A 389 -23.19 -2.31 6.92
CA SER A 389 -23.55 -3.58 6.29
C SER A 389 -23.04 -4.81 7.06
N ASP A 390 -22.22 -4.63 8.09
CA ASP A 390 -21.64 -5.71 8.89
C ASP A 390 -22.61 -6.21 9.97
N ARG A 391 -23.74 -6.74 9.51
CA ARG A 391 -24.78 -7.33 10.36
C ARG A 391 -25.11 -8.73 9.91
N ILE A 392 -25.56 -9.58 10.83
CA ILE A 392 -25.77 -11.01 10.57
C ILE A 392 -26.96 -11.27 9.63
N GLU A 393 -27.93 -10.36 9.61
CA GLU A 393 -29.08 -10.37 8.71
C GLU A 393 -28.72 -9.98 7.28
N PHE A 394 -27.59 -9.29 7.06
CA PHE A 394 -27.14 -8.89 5.73
C PHE A 394 -26.10 -9.90 5.23
N GLN A 395 -26.57 -10.94 4.55
CA GLN A 395 -25.73 -12.02 4.06
C GLN A 395 -25.24 -11.75 2.64
N ARG A 396 -26.09 -11.17 1.79
CA ARG A 396 -25.81 -10.86 0.40
C ARG A 396 -25.91 -9.36 0.15
N ILE A 397 -24.78 -8.73 -0.10
CA ILE A 397 -24.66 -7.27 -0.21
C ILE A 397 -24.20 -6.89 -1.61
N LEU A 398 -24.82 -5.85 -2.16
CA LEU A 398 -24.40 -5.24 -3.43
C LEU A 398 -23.77 -3.87 -3.16
N PHE A 399 -22.53 -3.68 -3.59
CA PHE A 399 -21.88 -2.37 -3.62
C PHE A 399 -21.79 -1.88 -5.06
N VAL A 400 -22.36 -0.71 -5.33
CA VAL A 400 -22.43 -0.11 -6.65
C VAL A 400 -21.65 1.19 -6.70
N ALA A 401 -20.67 1.28 -7.61
CA ALA A 401 -19.91 2.51 -7.85
C ALA A 401 -19.84 2.88 -9.34
N HIS A 402 -19.54 4.15 -9.62
CA HIS A 402 -19.48 4.63 -11.01
C HIS A 402 -18.17 4.27 -11.73
N ARG A 403 -17.06 4.14 -11.00
CA ARG A 403 -15.71 3.91 -11.54
C ARG A 403 -15.14 2.59 -11.04
N GLU A 404 -14.42 1.87 -11.89
CA GLU A 404 -13.86 0.56 -11.56
C GLU A 404 -12.72 0.65 -10.55
N GLU A 405 -11.91 1.71 -10.61
CA GLU A 405 -10.81 1.93 -9.66
C GLU A 405 -11.31 2.13 -8.21
N ILE A 406 -12.55 2.60 -8.04
CA ILE A 406 -13.20 2.74 -6.74
C ILE A 406 -13.58 1.35 -6.17
N LEU A 407 -13.83 0.36 -7.03
CA LEU A 407 -14.23 -0.97 -6.59
C LEU A 407 -13.10 -1.71 -5.87
N SER A 408 -11.85 -1.63 -6.36
CA SER A 408 -10.71 -2.28 -5.68
C SER A 408 -10.49 -1.72 -4.27
N GLN A 409 -10.55 -0.39 -4.10
CA GLN A 409 -10.43 0.25 -2.79
C GLN A 409 -11.59 -0.11 -1.86
N ALA A 410 -12.81 -0.20 -2.41
CA ALA A 410 -13.98 -0.62 -1.64
C ALA A 410 -13.88 -2.09 -1.21
N ILE A 411 -13.39 -2.96 -2.09
CA ILE A 411 -13.15 -4.37 -1.80
C ILE A 411 -12.18 -4.53 -0.62
N GLU A 412 -11.06 -3.81 -0.63
CA GLU A 412 -10.11 -3.86 0.49
C GLU A 412 -10.77 -3.39 1.81
N THR A 413 -11.53 -2.30 1.74
CA THR A 413 -12.25 -1.75 2.90
C THR A 413 -13.24 -2.78 3.46
N PHE A 414 -14.05 -3.40 2.61
CA PHE A 414 -15.01 -4.42 3.03
C PHE A 414 -14.32 -5.70 3.49
N ARG A 415 -13.21 -6.12 2.87
CA ARG A 415 -12.39 -7.25 3.32
C ARG A 415 -11.86 -7.03 4.73
N ASN A 416 -11.52 -5.80 5.11
CA ASN A 416 -11.09 -5.48 6.47
C ASN A 416 -12.22 -5.60 7.51
N VAL A 417 -13.47 -5.39 7.11
CA VAL A 417 -14.63 -5.49 7.99
C VAL A 417 -15.22 -6.91 7.97
N ARG A 418 -15.32 -7.54 6.80
CA ARG A 418 -15.89 -8.88 6.57
C ARG A 418 -14.81 -9.80 5.96
N PRO A 419 -13.82 -10.24 6.75
CA PRO A 419 -12.61 -10.91 6.25
C PRO A 419 -12.89 -12.23 5.54
N THR A 420 -13.92 -12.97 5.95
CA THR A 420 -14.27 -14.29 5.41
C THR A 420 -15.23 -14.23 4.21
N ALA A 421 -15.83 -13.06 3.92
CA ALA A 421 -16.85 -12.95 2.89
C ALA A 421 -16.31 -13.25 1.49
N ARG A 422 -17.05 -14.02 0.68
CA ARG A 422 -16.70 -14.22 -0.72
C ARG A 422 -17.02 -12.95 -1.51
N ILE A 423 -16.04 -12.46 -2.26
CA ILE A 423 -16.21 -11.27 -3.10
C ILE A 423 -16.49 -11.73 -4.52
N GLY A 424 -17.54 -11.14 -5.12
CA GLY A 424 -17.82 -11.22 -6.55
C GLY A 424 -17.67 -9.85 -7.19
N ARG A 425 -17.17 -9.78 -8.42
CA ARG A 425 -17.03 -8.55 -9.20
C ARG A 425 -17.90 -8.59 -10.47
N LEU A 426 -18.64 -7.51 -10.69
CA LEU A 426 -19.43 -7.25 -11.89
C LEU A 426 -19.00 -5.93 -12.54
N ALA A 427 -17.82 -5.93 -13.16
CA ALA A 427 -17.18 -4.78 -13.79
C ALA A 427 -16.46 -5.20 -15.08
N GLY A 428 -16.27 -4.29 -16.03
CA GLY A 428 -15.58 -4.57 -17.30
C GLY A 428 -16.09 -5.82 -18.02
N ASP A 429 -15.24 -6.84 -18.12
CA ASP A 429 -15.54 -8.17 -18.66
C ASP A 429 -15.74 -9.25 -17.58
N ILE A 430 -15.49 -8.93 -16.30
CA ILE A 430 -15.63 -9.84 -15.16
C ILE A 430 -17.09 -9.99 -14.76
N ARG A 431 -17.55 -11.24 -14.55
CA ARG A 431 -18.97 -11.58 -14.33
C ARG A 431 -19.14 -12.57 -13.16
N GLU A 432 -18.64 -12.19 -12.00
CA GLU A 432 -18.72 -13.00 -10.77
C GLU A 432 -19.84 -12.48 -9.87
N THR A 433 -20.91 -13.25 -9.76
CA THR A 433 -22.15 -12.83 -9.07
C THR A 433 -22.48 -13.66 -7.84
N ASP A 434 -21.73 -14.72 -7.57
CA ASP A 434 -22.09 -15.73 -6.58
C ASP A 434 -21.46 -15.45 -5.20
N GLY A 435 -20.87 -14.27 -5.02
CA GLY A 435 -20.27 -13.82 -3.76
C GLY A 435 -21.29 -13.33 -2.73
N ASP A 436 -20.86 -13.31 -1.47
CA ASP A 436 -21.58 -12.70 -0.35
C ASP A 436 -21.58 -11.17 -0.49
N LEU A 437 -20.50 -10.62 -1.05
CA LEU A 437 -20.34 -9.20 -1.37
C LEU A 437 -20.10 -9.06 -2.88
N VAL A 438 -21.04 -8.45 -3.59
CA VAL A 438 -20.93 -8.20 -5.03
C VAL A 438 -20.58 -6.74 -5.27
N PHE A 439 -19.46 -6.49 -5.93
CA PHE A 439 -18.99 -5.15 -6.30
C PHE A 439 -19.24 -4.91 -7.79
N ALA A 440 -20.11 -3.97 -8.11
CA ALA A 440 -20.58 -3.74 -9.46
C ALA A 440 -20.34 -2.30 -9.91
N SER A 441 -19.93 -2.15 -11.17
CA SER A 441 -19.97 -0.83 -11.80
C SER A 441 -21.40 -0.53 -12.27
N VAL A 442 -21.87 0.69 -12.09
CA VAL A 442 -23.22 1.11 -12.54
C VAL A 442 -23.41 0.85 -14.03
N GLN A 443 -22.35 1.06 -14.82
CA GLN A 443 -22.38 0.90 -16.26
C GLN A 443 -22.60 -0.56 -16.68
N THR A 444 -21.96 -1.51 -15.98
CA THR A 444 -22.11 -2.93 -16.25
C THR A 444 -23.43 -3.44 -15.71
N LEU A 445 -23.77 -3.14 -14.46
CA LEU A 445 -25.00 -3.59 -13.81
C LEU A 445 -26.26 -3.06 -14.52
N GLY A 446 -26.26 -1.79 -14.93
CA GLY A 446 -27.41 -1.14 -15.59
C GLY A 446 -27.74 -1.66 -17.00
N ARG A 447 -26.96 -2.61 -17.54
CA ARG A 447 -27.31 -3.32 -18.79
C ARG A 447 -28.41 -4.32 -18.48
N ILE A 448 -29.50 -4.29 -19.28
CA ILE A 448 -30.69 -5.13 -19.06
C ILE A 448 -30.35 -6.60 -18.89
N ALA A 449 -29.46 -7.15 -19.73
CA ALA A 449 -29.05 -8.55 -19.67
C ALA A 449 -28.31 -8.95 -18.38
N HIS A 450 -27.78 -7.98 -17.62
CA HIS A 450 -27.14 -8.22 -16.33
C HIS A 450 -28.13 -8.01 -15.20
N LEU A 451 -28.87 -6.90 -15.23
CA LEU A 451 -29.88 -6.60 -14.22
C LEU A 451 -30.97 -7.68 -14.15
N SER A 452 -31.42 -8.21 -15.29
CA SER A 452 -32.46 -9.25 -15.35
C SER A 452 -32.03 -10.61 -14.83
N ARG A 453 -30.74 -10.78 -14.48
CA ARG A 453 -30.25 -12.02 -13.85
C ARG A 453 -30.51 -12.04 -12.35
N PHE A 454 -30.74 -10.88 -11.75
CA PHE A 454 -30.96 -10.76 -10.32
C PHE A 454 -32.45 -10.75 -9.99
N ALA A 455 -32.85 -11.46 -8.94
CA ALA A 455 -34.19 -11.30 -8.38
C ALA A 455 -34.29 -9.94 -7.65
N PRO A 456 -35.47 -9.29 -7.63
CA PRO A 456 -35.63 -7.98 -6.96
C PRO A 456 -35.28 -7.98 -5.46
N ASP A 457 -35.35 -9.14 -4.82
CA ASP A 457 -35.08 -9.40 -3.40
C ASP A 457 -33.79 -10.19 -3.17
N GLU A 458 -32.91 -10.27 -4.18
CA GLU A 458 -31.69 -11.08 -4.09
C GLU A 458 -30.63 -10.52 -3.13
N PHE A 459 -30.62 -9.21 -2.91
CA PHE A 459 -29.65 -8.56 -2.02
C PHE A 459 -30.35 -8.05 -0.76
N ASP A 460 -29.81 -8.41 0.40
CA ASP A 460 -30.31 -7.98 1.71
C ASP A 460 -29.98 -6.50 1.97
N TYR A 461 -28.92 -5.99 1.33
CA TYR A 461 -28.43 -4.63 1.51
C TYR A 461 -27.74 -4.12 0.25
N ILE A 462 -28.03 -2.87 -0.14
CA ILE A 462 -27.46 -2.25 -1.34
C ILE A 462 -26.81 -0.92 -0.96
N VAL A 463 -25.53 -0.79 -1.28
CA VAL A 463 -24.77 0.46 -1.18
C VAL A 463 -24.65 1.08 -2.56
N ILE A 464 -24.97 2.36 -2.67
CA ILE A 464 -24.77 3.14 -3.89
C ILE A 464 -23.84 4.30 -3.57
N ASP A 465 -22.59 4.22 -4.02
CA ASP A 465 -21.66 5.33 -3.89
C ASP A 465 -21.97 6.43 -4.92
N GLU A 466 -21.69 7.67 -4.52
CA GLU A 466 -21.94 8.87 -5.30
C GLU A 466 -23.39 8.97 -5.85
N PHE A 467 -24.37 8.79 -4.95
CA PHE A 467 -25.81 8.85 -5.27
C PHE A 467 -26.27 10.15 -5.95
N HIS A 468 -25.47 11.22 -5.93
CA HIS A 468 -25.78 12.45 -6.67
C HIS A 468 -25.89 12.21 -8.20
N HIS A 469 -25.34 11.11 -8.72
CA HIS A 469 -25.53 10.66 -10.11
C HIS A 469 -26.87 9.94 -10.36
N ALA A 470 -27.66 9.63 -9.32
CA ALA A 470 -28.88 8.83 -9.42
C ALA A 470 -30.01 9.46 -10.26
N ALA A 471 -29.89 10.74 -10.61
CA ALA A 471 -30.79 11.39 -11.56
C ALA A 471 -30.70 10.80 -12.99
N ALA A 472 -29.60 10.12 -13.34
CA ALA A 472 -29.40 9.50 -14.64
C ALA A 472 -30.28 8.24 -14.83
N SER A 473 -30.73 8.00 -16.06
CA SER A 473 -31.60 6.86 -16.42
C SER A 473 -30.93 5.49 -16.21
N THR A 474 -29.61 5.43 -16.15
CA THR A 474 -28.85 4.21 -15.82
C THR A 474 -28.99 3.84 -14.35
N TYR A 475 -28.90 4.82 -13.44
CA TYR A 475 -29.07 4.60 -12.00
C TYR A 475 -30.51 4.24 -11.66
N ARG A 476 -31.51 4.93 -12.24
CA ARG A 476 -32.94 4.63 -12.04
C ARG A 476 -33.40 3.24 -12.47
N ARG A 477 -32.56 2.50 -13.19
CA ARG A 477 -32.83 1.10 -13.52
C ARG A 477 -32.25 0.15 -12.47
N VAL A 478 -31.20 0.57 -11.78
CA VAL A 478 -30.53 -0.20 -10.73
C VAL A 478 -31.22 0.00 -9.39
N VAL A 479 -31.67 1.22 -9.10
CA VAL A 479 -32.48 1.61 -7.93
C VAL A 479 -33.95 1.49 -8.27
#